data_AF-A0A1F6HT76-F1
#
_entry.id   AF-A0A1F6HT76-F1
#
_cell.length_a   1.000
_cell.length_b   1.000
_cell.length_c   1.000
_cell.angle_alpha   90.00
_cell.angle_beta   90.00
_cell.angle_gamma   90.00
#
_symmetry.space_group_name_H-M   'P 1'
#
loop_
_entity.id
_entity.type
_entity.pdbx_description
1 polymer ?
#
loop_
_entity_poly.entity_id
_entity_poly.type
_entity_poly.pdbx_seq_one_letter_code
_entity_poly.pdbx_strand_id
1 'polypeptide(L)'
;MWFFVILILILALLQTSVTTLPLVFLLFLNAAVVAKKTWIFPIAFLTGLALDALLLNPLGKTSLFLAIFLFIILLYDKKFDIQTFPFVFLASFIGSFAYFIAFQIPNVFTQATASAAISTLSFWILVGLNRFNIKEKAGFNEG
;
A
#
# COMPACT_ATOMS: atom_id res chain seq x y z
N MET A 1 0.17 -4.43 -16.18
CA MET A 1 -0.43 -5.37 -15.20
C MET A 1 0.60 -6.35 -14.65
N TRP A 2 1.36 -7.05 -15.49
CA TRP A 2 2.42 -7.97 -15.07
C TRP A 2 3.45 -7.39 -14.10
N PHE A 3 3.95 -6.18 -14.36
CA PHE A 3 4.88 -5.49 -13.46
C PHE A 3 4.34 -5.35 -12.01
N PHE A 4 3.05 -5.02 -11.86
CA PHE A 4 2.43 -4.87 -10.55
C PHE A 4 2.33 -6.20 -9.80
N VAL A 5 2.03 -7.30 -10.50
CA VAL A 5 2.00 -8.64 -9.92
C VAL A 5 3.39 -9.08 -9.45
N ILE A 6 4.42 -8.85 -10.27
CA ILE A 6 5.81 -9.15 -9.91
C ILE A 6 6.23 -8.35 -8.67
N LEU A 7 5.87 -7.07 -8.63
CA LEU A 7 6.17 -6.21 -7.48
C LEU A 7 5.48 -6.72 -6.20
N ILE A 8 4.21 -7.14 -6.27
CA ILE A 8 3.51 -7.75 -5.14
C ILE A 8 4.25 -8.99 -4.65
N LEU A 9 4.66 -9.88 -5.56
CA LEU A 9 5.38 -11.11 -5.19
C LEU A 9 6.71 -10.81 -4.49
N ILE A 10 7.51 -9.87 -5.02
CA ILE A 10 8.78 -9.47 -4.42
C ILE A 10 8.56 -8.90 -3.02
N LEU A 11 7.59 -7.98 -2.86
CA LEU A 11 7.31 -7.37 -1.56
C LEU A 11 6.73 -8.38 -0.56
N ALA A 12 5.91 -9.33 -1.02
CA ALA A 12 5.38 -10.40 -0.18
C ALA A 12 6.51 -11.28 0.35
N LEU A 13 7.43 -11.72 -0.52
CA LEU A 13 8.59 -12.51 -0.12
C LEU A 13 9.53 -11.74 0.82
N LEU A 14 9.70 -10.43 0.59
CA LEU A 14 10.53 -9.59 1.46
C LEU A 14 9.89 -9.42 2.85
N GLN A 15 8.57 -9.23 2.90
CA GLN A 15 7.79 -9.15 4.13
C GLN A 15 7.74 -10.48 4.90
N THR A 16 7.80 -11.63 4.21
CA THR A 16 7.77 -12.93 4.91
C THR A 16 9.16 -13.33 5.43
N SER A 17 10.23 -12.89 4.76
CA SER A 17 11.57 -13.46 4.99
C SER A 17 12.58 -12.49 5.61
N VAL A 18 12.43 -11.18 5.40
CA VAL A 18 13.48 -10.20 5.72
C VAL A 18 13.02 -9.15 6.73
N THR A 19 11.74 -8.76 6.69
CA THR A 19 11.23 -7.65 7.51
C THR A 19 9.83 -7.91 8.01
N THR A 20 9.50 -7.40 9.20
CA THR A 20 8.13 -7.42 9.75
C THR A 20 7.25 -6.28 9.23
N LEU A 21 7.82 -5.34 8.46
CA LEU A 21 7.08 -4.20 7.92
C LEU A 21 5.99 -4.67 6.94
N PRO A 22 4.78 -4.11 6.97
CA PRO A 22 3.66 -4.55 6.13
C PRO A 22 3.79 -3.97 4.71
N LEU A 23 4.85 -4.32 4.00
CA LEU A 23 5.22 -3.76 2.69
C LEU A 23 4.11 -3.92 1.64
N VAL A 24 3.41 -5.06 1.65
CA VAL A 24 2.30 -5.31 0.73
C VAL A 24 1.12 -4.36 1.01
N PHE A 25 0.83 -4.09 2.29
CA PHE A 25 -0.16 -3.08 2.66
C PHE A 25 0.25 -1.69 2.17
N LEU A 26 1.51 -1.29 2.37
CA LEU A 26 2.00 0.01 1.90
C LEU A 26 1.89 0.18 0.38
N LEU A 27 2.16 -0.88 -0.38
CA LEU A 27 1.97 -0.89 -1.83
C LEU A 27 0.49 -0.68 -2.19
N PHE A 28 -0.42 -1.43 -1.58
CA PHE A 28 -1.84 -1.30 -1.87
C PHE A 28 -2.42 0.04 -1.43
N LEU A 29 -1.98 0.58 -0.30
CA LEU A 29 -2.37 1.91 0.15
C LEU A 29 -1.98 2.97 -0.88
N ASN A 30 -0.72 2.98 -1.31
CA ASN A 30 -0.24 3.93 -2.31
C ASN A 30 -0.93 3.73 -3.66
N ALA A 31 -1.14 2.49 -4.08
CA ALA A 31 -1.90 2.19 -5.28
C ALA A 31 -3.35 2.70 -5.18
N ALA A 32 -4.00 2.55 -4.03
CA ALA A 32 -5.36 3.03 -3.79
C ALA A 32 -5.43 4.55 -3.84
N VAL A 33 -4.46 5.24 -3.22
CA VAL A 33 -4.38 6.70 -3.23
C VAL A 33 -4.15 7.25 -4.64
N VAL A 34 -3.22 6.66 -5.40
CA VAL A 34 -2.88 7.14 -6.75
C VAL A 34 -3.97 6.78 -7.77
N ALA A 35 -4.43 5.53 -7.77
CA ALA A 35 -5.36 5.06 -8.79
C ALA A 35 -6.81 5.46 -8.50
N LYS A 36 -7.22 5.55 -7.22
CA LYS A 36 -8.61 5.78 -6.79
C LYS A 36 -9.61 4.79 -7.42
N LYS A 37 -9.19 3.54 -7.63
CA LYS A 37 -10.01 2.51 -8.29
C LYS A 37 -10.35 1.36 -7.34
N THR A 38 -11.58 0.87 -7.46
CA THR A 38 -12.10 -0.24 -6.64
C THR A 38 -11.52 -1.60 -7.00
N TRP A 39 -10.93 -1.79 -8.19
CA TRP A 39 -10.32 -3.08 -8.57
C TRP A 39 -9.17 -3.50 -7.64
N ILE A 40 -8.61 -2.57 -6.88
CA ILE A 40 -7.54 -2.83 -5.93
C ILE A 40 -8.02 -3.75 -4.80
N PHE A 41 -9.31 -3.73 -4.47
CA PHE A 41 -9.90 -4.59 -3.44
C PHE A 41 -9.76 -6.07 -3.68
N PRO A 42 -10.31 -6.64 -4.78
CA PRO A 42 -10.24 -8.08 -4.98
C PRO A 42 -8.78 -8.56 -5.04
N ILE A 43 -7.87 -7.75 -5.58
CA ILE A 43 -6.45 -8.11 -5.63
C ILE A 43 -5.83 -8.07 -4.23
N ALA A 44 -6.08 -7.01 -3.44
CA ALA A 44 -5.60 -6.92 -2.07
C ALA A 44 -6.16 -8.04 -1.18
N PHE A 45 -7.43 -8.41 -1.35
CA PHE A 45 -8.06 -9.51 -0.63
C PHE A 45 -7.39 -10.85 -0.94
N LEU A 46 -7.18 -11.17 -2.23
CA LEU A 46 -6.51 -12.41 -2.66
C LEU A 46 -5.04 -12.44 -2.22
N THR A 47 -4.33 -11.32 -2.34
CA THR A 47 -2.95 -11.22 -1.84
C THR A 47 -2.88 -11.38 -0.33
N GLY A 48 -3.86 -10.89 0.41
CA GLY A 48 -3.96 -11.13 1.85
C GLY A 48 -4.09 -12.62 2.19
N LEU A 49 -4.84 -13.39 1.39
CA LEU A 49 -5.00 -14.83 1.64
C LEU A 49 -3.68 -15.56 1.38
N ALA A 50 -2.99 -15.17 0.31
CA ALA A 50 -1.66 -15.69 0.01
C ALA A 50 -0.65 -15.34 1.12
N LEU A 51 -0.68 -14.11 1.65
CA LEU A 51 0.18 -13.71 2.77
C LEU A 51 -0.13 -14.49 4.04
N ASP A 52 -1.40 -14.72 4.37
CA ASP A 52 -1.77 -15.51 5.54
C ASP A 52 -1.21 -16.94 5.41
N ALA A 53 -1.29 -17.54 4.22
CA ALA A 53 -0.72 -18.86 3.95
C ALA A 53 0.82 -18.86 4.07
N LEU A 54 1.51 -17.83 3.57
CA LEU A 54 2.97 -17.72 3.64
C LEU A 54 3.49 -17.45 5.06
N LEU A 55 2.77 -16.62 5.83
CA LEU A 55 3.12 -16.26 7.20
C LEU A 55 2.61 -17.26 8.25
N LEU A 56 1.91 -18.32 7.81
CA LEU A 56 1.26 -19.31 8.69
C LEU A 56 0.28 -18.66 9.69
N ASN A 57 -0.37 -17.58 9.27
CA ASN A 57 -1.42 -16.92 10.04
C ASN A 57 -2.78 -17.62 9.82
N PRO A 58 -3.77 -17.41 10.71
CA PRO A 58 -5.15 -17.78 10.41
C PRO A 58 -5.61 -17.17 9.09
N LEU A 59 -6.11 -18.02 8.19
CA LEU A 59 -6.52 -17.61 6.85
C LEU A 59 -7.58 -16.51 6.90
N GLY A 60 -7.37 -15.43 6.16
CA GLY A 60 -8.29 -14.31 6.02
C GLY A 60 -8.00 -13.14 6.97
N LYS A 61 -7.11 -13.29 7.96
CA LYS A 61 -6.75 -12.21 8.88
C LYS A 61 -6.12 -11.03 8.13
N THR A 62 -5.13 -11.27 7.29
CA THR A 62 -4.49 -10.21 6.49
C THR A 62 -5.43 -9.68 5.41
N SER A 63 -6.23 -10.55 4.78
CA SER A 63 -7.22 -10.14 3.77
C SER A 63 -8.27 -9.19 4.32
N LEU A 64 -8.83 -9.50 5.49
CA LEU A 64 -9.82 -8.64 6.15
C LEU A 64 -9.20 -7.31 6.54
N PHE A 65 -7.99 -7.32 7.09
CA PHE A 65 -7.27 -6.10 7.42
C PHE A 65 -7.09 -5.20 6.18
N LEU A 66 -6.55 -5.74 5.09
CA LEU A 66 -6.34 -5.00 3.84
C LEU A 66 -7.65 -4.46 3.29
N ALA A 67 -8.69 -5.30 3.20
CA ALA A 67 -9.98 -4.90 2.66
C ALA A 67 -10.64 -3.78 3.49
N ILE A 68 -10.71 -3.95 4.82
CA ILE A 68 -11.34 -2.96 5.71
C ILE A 68 -10.57 -1.63 5.64
N PHE A 69 -9.24 -1.68 5.70
CA PHE A 69 -8.46 -0.45 5.71
C PHE A 69 -8.54 0.30 4.39
N LEU A 70 -8.38 -0.40 3.25
CA LEU A 70 -8.52 0.21 1.93
C LEU A 70 -9.94 0.74 1.69
N PHE A 71 -10.96 0.11 2.28
CA PHE A 71 -12.32 0.62 2.25
C PHE A 71 -12.49 1.94 2.95
N ILE A 72 -11.94 2.09 4.14
CA ILE A 72 -11.98 3.35 4.87
C ILE A 72 -11.28 4.45 4.05
N ILE A 73 -10.12 4.14 3.45
CA ILE A 73 -9.36 5.10 2.62
C ILE A 73 -10.15 5.53 1.38
N LEU A 74 -10.73 4.60 0.62
CA LEU A 74 -11.53 4.94 -0.57
C LEU A 74 -12.87 5.60 -0.22
N LEU A 75 -13.44 5.36 0.96
CA LEU A 75 -14.59 6.12 1.44
C LEU A 75 -14.21 7.56 1.77
N TYR A 76 -13.02 7.77 2.35
CA TYR A 76 -12.52 9.09 2.69
C TYR A 76 -12.23 9.94 1.43
N ASP A 77 -11.75 9.31 0.34
CA ASP A 77 -11.57 9.96 -0.98
C ASP A 77 -12.82 10.67 -1.50
N LYS A 78 -14.01 10.16 -1.17
CA LYS A 78 -15.28 10.79 -1.60
C LYS A 78 -15.55 12.12 -0.90
N LYS A 79 -14.87 12.41 0.21
CA LYS A 79 -15.09 13.62 1.02
C LYS A 79 -13.90 14.58 0.99
N PHE A 80 -12.68 14.07 0.88
CA PHE A 80 -11.46 14.85 0.98
C PHE A 80 -10.39 14.36 0.00
N ASP A 81 -9.44 15.22 -0.34
CA ASP A 81 -8.33 14.82 -1.20
C ASP A 81 -7.31 13.97 -0.46
N ILE A 82 -7.16 12.73 -0.93
CA ILE A 82 -6.21 11.75 -0.39
C ILE A 82 -4.84 11.77 -1.06
N GLN A 83 -4.67 12.47 -2.20
CA GLN A 83 -3.40 12.50 -2.94
C GLN A 83 -2.42 13.52 -2.37
N THR A 84 -2.30 13.58 -1.05
CA THR A 84 -1.42 14.53 -0.34
C THR A 84 -0.40 13.77 0.50
N PHE A 85 0.82 14.31 0.61
CA PHE A 85 1.88 13.71 1.43
C PHE A 85 1.47 13.53 2.90
N PRO A 86 0.82 14.51 3.57
CA PRO A 86 0.38 14.34 4.95
C PRO A 86 -0.66 13.23 5.12
N PHE A 87 -1.58 13.09 4.16
CA PHE A 87 -2.57 12.01 4.18
C PHE A 87 -1.90 10.64 4.07
N VAL A 88 -1.01 10.45 3.09
CA VAL A 88 -0.31 9.18 2.89
C VAL A 88 0.51 8.82 4.13
N PHE A 89 1.22 9.78 4.71
CA PHE A 89 1.97 9.57 5.95
C PHE A 89 1.07 9.13 7.10
N LEU A 90 -0.03 9.84 7.36
CA LEU A 90 -0.96 9.51 8.45
C LEU A 90 -1.66 8.16 8.22
N ALA A 91 -2.15 7.91 7.01
CA ALA A 91 -2.84 6.68 6.66
C ALA A 91 -1.92 5.46 6.77
N SER A 92 -0.68 5.57 6.30
CA SER A 92 0.33 4.50 6.43
C SER A 92 0.78 4.32 7.87
N PHE A 93 0.96 5.40 8.63
CA PHE A 93 1.28 5.31 10.06
C PHE A 93 0.16 4.60 10.83
N ILE A 94 -1.09 5.06 10.71
CA ILE A 94 -2.24 4.49 11.43
C ILE A 94 -2.47 3.04 10.99
N GLY A 95 -2.41 2.77 9.68
CA GLY A 95 -2.58 1.43 9.14
C GLY A 95 -1.51 0.46 9.61
N SER A 96 -0.24 0.84 9.50
CA SER A 96 0.85 0.00 10.01
C SER A 96 0.79 -0.16 11.53
N PHE A 97 0.44 0.89 12.27
CA PHE A 97 0.26 0.80 13.73
C PHE A 97 -0.83 -0.20 14.11
N ALA A 98 -1.99 -0.14 13.44
CA ALA A 98 -3.08 -1.09 13.63
C ALA A 98 -2.67 -2.52 13.23
N TYR A 99 -1.93 -2.67 12.13
CA TYR A 99 -1.36 -3.95 11.71
C TYR A 99 -0.44 -4.53 12.79
N PHE A 100 0.53 -3.77 13.29
CA PHE A 100 1.47 -4.28 14.29
C PHE A 100 0.78 -4.68 15.59
N ILE A 101 -0.26 -3.96 16.02
CA ILE A 101 -1.08 -4.37 17.17
C ILE A 101 -1.83 -5.67 16.86
N ALA A 102 -2.52 -5.76 15.72
CA ALA A 102 -3.33 -6.92 15.35
C ALA A 102 -2.48 -8.20 15.18
N PHE A 103 -1.23 -8.07 14.75
CA PHE A 103 -0.28 -9.17 14.54
C PHE A 103 0.73 -9.32 15.68
N GLN A 104 0.56 -8.59 16.79
CA GLN A 104 1.40 -8.68 18.00
C GLN A 104 2.91 -8.49 17.74
N ILE A 105 3.25 -7.58 16.82
CA ILE A 105 4.63 -7.27 16.45
C ILE A 105 5.21 -6.22 17.44
N PRO A 106 6.40 -6.45 18.01
CA PRO A 106 7.01 -5.52 18.98
C PRO A 106 7.47 -4.20 18.34
N ASN A 107 7.78 -3.19 19.16
CA ASN A 107 8.25 -1.88 18.69
C ASN A 107 7.29 -1.16 17.73
N VAL A 108 5.99 -1.31 17.98
CA VAL A 108 4.86 -0.82 17.16
C VAL A 108 5.09 0.61 16.65
N PHE A 109 5.43 1.54 17.54
CA PHE A 109 5.56 2.96 17.20
C PHE A 109 6.71 3.24 16.23
N THR A 110 7.89 2.69 16.49
CA THR A 110 9.08 2.88 15.64
C THR A 110 8.86 2.26 14.26
N GLN A 111 8.31 1.04 14.20
CA GLN A 111 8.03 0.37 12.94
C GLN A 111 6.92 1.07 12.13
N ALA A 112 5.90 1.62 12.80
CA ALA A 112 4.84 2.39 12.13
C ALA A 112 5.38 3.68 11.54
N THR A 113 6.26 4.38 12.27
CA THR A 113 6.93 5.59 11.78
C THR A 113 7.82 5.28 10.57
N ALA A 114 8.62 4.19 10.63
CA ALA A 114 9.45 3.76 9.51
C ALA A 114 8.59 3.36 8.28
N SER A 115 7.50 2.64 8.50
CA SER A 115 6.54 2.28 7.45
C SER A 115 5.95 3.51 6.78
N ALA A 116 5.59 4.52 7.57
CA ALA A 116 5.03 5.75 7.05
C ALA A 116 6.03 6.53 6.20
N ALA A 117 7.28 6.64 6.67
CA ALA A 117 8.36 7.25 5.89
C ALA A 117 8.57 6.52 4.55
N ILE A 118 8.64 5.19 4.55
CA ILE A 118 8.78 4.38 3.33
C ILE A 118 7.59 4.59 2.37
N SER A 119 6.37 4.61 2.91
CA SER A 119 5.16 4.82 2.12
C SER A 119 5.13 6.20 1.47
N THR A 120 5.45 7.26 2.21
CA THR A 120 5.51 8.63 1.70
C THR A 120 6.59 8.79 0.64
N LEU A 121 7.77 8.19 0.83
CA LEU A 121 8.84 8.18 -0.17
C LEU A 121 8.41 7.45 -1.45
N SER A 122 7.78 6.29 -1.30
CA SER A 122 7.26 5.52 -2.43
C SER A 122 6.17 6.29 -3.18
N PHE A 123 5.31 7.00 -2.46
CA PHE A 123 4.27 7.86 -3.04
C PHE A 123 4.88 9.03 -3.83
N TRP A 124 5.94 9.66 -3.32
CA TRP A 124 6.67 10.71 -4.04
C TRP A 124 7.18 10.21 -5.40
N ILE A 125 7.79 9.02 -5.43
CA ILE A 125 8.26 8.39 -6.67
C ILE A 125 7.09 8.13 -7.63
N LEU A 126 5.99 7.56 -7.14
CA LEU A 126 4.81 7.25 -7.96
C LEU A 126 4.15 8.50 -8.56
N VAL A 127 4.01 9.57 -7.77
CA VAL A 127 3.48 10.85 -8.26
C VAL A 127 4.43 11.47 -9.29
N GLY A 128 5.75 11.39 -9.06
CA GLY A 128 6.76 11.82 -10.02
C GLY A 128 6.59 11.12 -11.36
N LEU A 129 6.56 9.78 -11.37
CA LEU A 129 6.38 8.95 -12.57
C LEU A 129 5.07 9.25 -13.30
N ASN A 130 3.97 9.45 -12.56
CA ASN A 130 2.67 9.75 -13.16
C ASN A 130 2.67 11.11 -13.89
N ARG A 131 3.39 12.11 -13.35
CA ARG A 131 3.55 13.42 -14.02
C ARG A 131 4.38 13.33 -15.31
N PHE A 132 5.40 12.46 -15.36
CA PHE A 132 6.17 12.23 -16.59
C PHE A 132 5.33 11.61 -17.71
N ASN A 133 4.47 10.65 -17.39
CA ASN A 133 3.57 10.01 -18.36
C ASN A 133 2.55 10.99 -18.97
N ILE A 134 2.09 11.99 -18.19
CA ILE A 134 1.21 13.05 -18.71
C ILE A 134 1.96 13.97 -19.68
N LYS A 135 3.22 14.32 -19.40
CA LYS A 135 4.05 15.15 -20.32
C LYS A 135 4.36 14.42 -21.63
N GLU A 136 4.64 13.12 -21.57
CA GLU A 136 4.89 12.29 -22.75
C GLU A 136 3.64 12.21 -23.66
N LYS A 137 2.45 12.08 -23.06
CA LYS A 137 1.17 12.11 -23.80
C LYS A 137 0.76 13.50 -24.28
N ALA A 138 1.31 14.56 -23.69
CA ALA A 138 1.01 15.94 -24.05
C ALA A 138 1.81 16.45 -25.26
N GLY A 139 2.63 15.60 -25.90
CA GLY A 139 3.30 15.93 -27.15
C GLY A 139 4.62 16.64 -26.95
N PHE A 140 5.70 15.87 -26.84
CA PHE A 140 6.94 16.25 -27.50
C PHE A 140 7.01 15.48 -28.81
N ASN A 141 6.12 15.87 -29.74
CA ASN A 141 6.48 15.94 -31.15
C ASN A 141 7.08 17.34 -31.36
N GLU A 142 8.34 17.52 -30.95
CA GLU A 142 9.16 18.63 -31.46
C GLU A 142 10.45 18.02 -31.98
N GLY A 143 10.61 18.03 -33.31
CA GLY A 143 11.85 17.68 -34.02
C GLY A 143 11.77 16.42 -34.85
#